data_AF-A0A954UCT0-F1
#
_entry.id   AF-A0A954UCT0-F1
#
_cell.length_a   1.000
_cell.length_b   1.000
_cell.length_c   1.000
_cell.angle_alpha   90.00
_cell.angle_beta   90.00
_cell.angle_gamma   90.00
#
_symmetry.space_group_name_H-M   'P 1'
#
loop_
_entity.id
_entity.type
_entity.pdbx_description
1 polymer ?
#
loop_
_entity_poly.entity_id
_entity_poly.type
_entity_poly.pdbx_seq_one_letter_code
_entity_poly.pdbx_strand_id
1 'polypeptide(L)'
;MFDRLKALMLLSECNGRDIWPVEMCREKGVPESWIDELADAFESGIESPMSQIFLDDQMVNHFHGVQDLHLAFKLGEYLGVDTIQVTQMAISRFAQVRAIQMAVEEL
;
A
#
# COMPACT_ATOMS: atom_id res chain seq x y z
N MET A 1 20.03 -1.65 2.07
CA MET A 1 19.98 -0.35 1.39
C MET A 1 18.70 -0.35 0.59
N PHE A 2 17.84 0.65 0.78
CA PHE A 2 16.64 0.77 -0.03
C PHE A 2 17.03 1.42 -1.36
N ASP A 3 16.75 0.76 -2.48
CA ASP A 3 17.19 1.19 -3.81
C ASP A 3 16.05 1.12 -4.82
N ARG A 4 16.31 1.60 -6.05
CA ARG A 4 15.30 1.66 -7.12
C ARG A 4 14.73 0.28 -7.46
N LEU A 5 15.55 -0.77 -7.47
CA LEU A 5 15.09 -2.13 -7.79
C LEU A 5 14.13 -2.64 -6.71
N LYS A 6 14.47 -2.41 -5.45
CA LYS A 6 13.62 -2.77 -4.32
C LYS A 6 12.27 -2.05 -4.35
N ALA A 7 12.28 -0.75 -4.67
CA ALA A 7 11.05 0.02 -4.82
C ALA A 7 10.16 -0.50 -5.96
N LEU A 8 10.74 -0.86 -7.11
CA LEU A 8 9.99 -1.48 -8.22
C LEU A 8 9.34 -2.80 -7.82
N MET A 9 10.09 -3.67 -7.13
CA MET A 9 9.57 -4.95 -6.66
C MET A 9 8.38 -4.76 -5.72
N LEU A 10 8.51 -3.88 -4.72
CA LEU A 10 7.42 -3.59 -3.78
C LEU A 10 6.19 -3.01 -4.49
N LEU A 11 6.40 -2.10 -5.45
CA LEU A 11 5.30 -1.50 -6.21
C LEU A 11 4.55 -2.55 -7.03
N SER A 12 5.25 -3.56 -7.56
CA SER A 12 4.62 -4.65 -8.32
C SER A 12 3.72 -5.55 -7.48
N GLU A 13 3.95 -5.60 -6.16
CA GLU A 13 3.14 -6.37 -5.21
C GLU A 13 1.90 -5.60 -4.72
N CYS A 14 1.85 -4.29 -4.94
CA CYS A 14 0.70 -3.47 -4.59
C CYS A 14 -0.46 -3.70 -5.57
N ASN A 15 -1.69 -3.76 -5.05
CA ASN A 15 -2.92 -3.90 -5.82
C ASN A 15 -4.02 -2.89 -5.43
N GLY A 16 -3.80 -2.09 -4.38
CA GLY A 16 -4.66 -1.02 -3.92
C GLY A 16 -5.83 -1.48 -3.04
N ARG A 17 -5.85 -2.74 -2.61
CA ARG A 17 -6.93 -3.32 -1.79
C ARG A 17 -6.43 -3.91 -0.48
N ASP A 18 -5.14 -4.18 -0.38
CA ASP A 18 -4.58 -4.89 0.75
C ASP A 18 -4.09 -3.94 1.84
N ILE A 19 -4.08 -4.43 3.06
CA ILE A 19 -3.40 -3.80 4.17
C ILE A 19 -2.31 -4.77 4.61
N TRP A 20 -1.06 -4.34 4.51
CA TRP A 20 0.09 -5.17 4.86
C TRP A 20 0.38 -5.04 6.36
N PRO A 21 0.51 -6.16 7.09
CA PRO A 21 0.98 -6.12 8.47
C PRO A 21 2.33 -5.41 8.55
N VAL A 22 2.56 -4.67 9.63
CA VAL A 22 3.82 -3.94 9.84
C VAL A 22 5.03 -4.88 9.75
N GLU A 23 4.94 -6.07 10.33
CA GLU A 23 5.97 -7.11 10.28
C GLU A 23 6.28 -7.52 8.83
N MET A 24 5.25 -7.72 8.01
CA MET A 24 5.43 -8.02 6.58
C MET A 24 6.14 -6.87 5.86
N CYS A 25 5.79 -5.62 6.13
CA CYS A 25 6.48 -4.47 5.55
C CYS A 25 7.98 -4.47 5.90
N ARG A 26 8.33 -4.75 7.16
CA ARG A 26 9.72 -4.85 7.62
C ARG A 26 10.47 -5.99 6.92
N GLU A 27 9.89 -7.18 6.86
CA GLU A 27 10.47 -8.34 6.18
C GLU A 27 10.69 -8.10 4.68
N LYS A 28 9.71 -7.45 4.04
CA LYS A 28 9.81 -7.02 2.65
C LYS A 28 10.80 -5.88 2.46
N GLY A 29 11.31 -5.26 3.52
CA GLY A 29 12.34 -4.22 3.46
C GLY A 29 11.81 -2.84 3.10
N VAL A 30 10.55 -2.54 3.44
CA VAL A 30 10.02 -1.17 3.44
C VAL A 30 10.81 -0.35 4.48
N PRO A 31 11.23 0.90 4.20
CA PRO A 31 11.94 1.72 5.17
C PRO A 31 11.13 1.95 6.45
N GLU A 32 11.75 1.83 7.62
CA GLU A 32 11.06 1.98 8.92
C GLU A 32 10.36 3.34 9.03
N SER A 33 11.00 4.42 8.58
CA SER A 33 10.39 5.76 8.56
C SER A 33 9.12 5.85 7.70
N TRP A 34 8.96 4.97 6.70
CA TRP A 34 7.73 4.92 5.91
C TRP A 34 6.66 4.09 6.58
N ILE A 35 7.05 3.02 7.26
CA ILE A 35 6.15 2.22 8.10
C ILE A 35 5.58 3.12 9.21
N ASP A 36 6.43 3.83 9.94
CA ASP A 36 6.01 4.74 11.02
C ASP A 36 5.04 5.84 10.54
N GLU A 37 5.21 6.30 9.31
CA GLU A 37 4.35 7.33 8.72
C GLU A 37 3.03 6.78 8.19
N LEU A 38 3.06 5.59 7.58
CA LEU A 38 1.92 5.05 6.83
C LEU A 38 1.09 4.02 7.62
N ALA A 39 1.64 3.47 8.71
CA ALA A 39 0.96 2.46 9.49
C ALA A 39 -0.16 3.09 10.31
N ASP A 40 -1.34 2.49 10.25
CA ASP A 40 -2.52 2.94 10.99
C ASP A 40 -3.20 1.76 11.70
N ALA A 41 -4.02 2.05 12.70
CA ALA A 41 -4.86 1.08 13.38
C ALA A 41 -6.24 1.07 12.72
N PHE A 42 -6.53 0.02 11.97
CA PHE A 42 -7.84 -0.18 11.33
C PHE A 42 -8.75 -0.97 12.27
N GLU A 43 -9.85 -0.35 12.69
CA GLU A 43 -10.89 -1.03 13.48
C GLU A 43 -12.00 -1.56 12.55
N SER A 44 -12.37 -2.83 12.73
CA SER A 44 -13.62 -3.36 12.19
C SER A 44 -14.79 -2.70 12.92
N GLY A 45 -15.39 -1.66 12.32
CA GLY A 45 -16.57 -1.01 12.87
C GLY A 45 -17.70 -2.01 13.12
N ILE A 46 -18.22 -2.05 14.36
CA ILE A 46 -19.31 -2.93 14.83
C ILE A 46 -20.64 -2.70 14.08
N GLU A 47 -20.75 -1.69 13.20
CA GLU A 47 -22.01 -1.32 12.54
C GLU A 47 -22.32 -2.06 11.23
N SER A 48 -21.42 -2.89 10.67
CA SER A 48 -21.75 -3.67 9.48
C SER A 48 -21.09 -5.06 9.46
N PRO A 49 -21.85 -6.16 9.28
CA PRO A 49 -21.30 -7.52 9.15
C PRO A 49 -20.32 -7.70 7.98
N MET A 50 -20.25 -6.74 7.05
CA MET A 50 -19.33 -6.75 5.90
C MET A 50 -17.97 -6.09 6.18
N SER A 51 -17.74 -5.57 7.38
CA SER A 51 -16.49 -4.87 7.73
C SER A 51 -15.52 -5.75 8.52
N GLN A 52 -15.50 -7.07 8.30
CA GLN A 52 -14.66 -8.01 9.06
C GLN A 52 -13.25 -8.10 8.45
N ILE A 53 -12.22 -7.74 9.22
CA ILE A 53 -10.82 -7.93 8.85
C ILE A 53 -10.41 -9.35 9.29
N PHE A 54 -9.92 -10.14 8.33
CA PHE A 54 -9.41 -11.48 8.56
C PHE A 54 -7.88 -11.48 8.44
N LEU A 55 -7.20 -11.96 9.47
CA LEU A 55 -5.77 -12.25 9.46
C LEU A 55 -5.60 -13.74 9.78
N ASP A 56 -5.02 -14.52 8.86
CA ASP A 56 -4.79 -15.97 9.01
C ASP A 56 -6.03 -16.76 9.48
N ASP A 57 -7.18 -16.55 8.83
CA ASP A 57 -8.49 -17.12 9.18
C ASP A 57 -9.01 -16.76 10.60
N GLN A 58 -8.38 -15.79 11.27
CA GLN A 58 -8.83 -15.25 12.55
C GLN A 58 -9.41 -13.85 12.40
N MET A 59 -10.56 -13.64 13.04
CA MET A 59 -11.23 -12.35 13.13
C MET A 59 -10.43 -11.45 14.09
N VAL A 60 -9.87 -10.36 13.57
CA VAL A 60 -9.15 -9.37 14.39
C VAL A 60 -9.93 -8.05 14.40
N ASN A 61 -10.30 -7.60 15.60
CA ASN A 61 -11.08 -6.36 15.77
C ASN A 61 -10.25 -5.10 15.48
N HIS A 62 -8.94 -5.19 15.65
CA HIS A 62 -7.97 -4.15 15.33
C HIS A 62 -6.85 -4.75 14.49
N PHE A 63 -6.58 -4.15 13.34
CA PHE A 63 -5.48 -4.52 12.47
C PHE A 63 -4.54 -3.35 12.29
N HIS A 64 -3.28 -3.51 12.69
CA HIS A 64 -2.26 -2.49 12.51
C HIS A 64 -1.41 -2.80 11.28
N GLY A 65 -1.41 -1.89 10.31
CA GLY A 65 -0.74 -2.14 9.05
C GLY A 65 -0.67 -0.93 8.13
N VAL A 66 -0.05 -1.13 6.97
CA VAL A 66 0.12 -0.13 5.92
C VAL A 66 -0.81 -0.47 4.77
N GLN A 67 -1.70 0.46 4.38
CA GLN A 67 -2.47 0.30 3.14
C GLN A 67 -1.52 0.30 1.94
N ASP A 68 -1.60 -0.74 1.12
CA ASP A 68 -0.73 -0.91 -0.04
C ASP A 68 -0.91 0.22 -1.06
N LEU A 69 -2.09 0.83 -1.12
CA LEU A 69 -2.36 2.03 -1.89
C LEU A 69 -1.42 3.18 -1.49
N HIS A 70 -1.36 3.52 -0.21
CA HIS A 70 -0.52 4.62 0.27
C HIS A 70 0.96 4.31 0.08
N LEU A 71 1.33 3.03 0.26
CA LEU A 71 2.68 2.57 -0.07
C LEU A 71 2.99 2.73 -1.56
N ALA A 72 2.04 2.44 -2.46
CA ALA A 72 2.20 2.62 -3.90
C ALA A 72 2.39 4.09 -4.30
N PHE A 73 1.66 5.02 -3.69
CA PHE A 73 1.88 6.46 -3.86
C PHE A 73 3.32 6.83 -3.48
N LYS A 74 3.75 6.42 -2.29
CA LYS A 74 5.09 6.74 -1.80
C LYS A 74 6.21 6.14 -2.65
N LEU A 75 6.01 4.91 -3.12
CA LEU A 75 6.92 4.23 -4.04
C LEU A 75 6.97 4.95 -5.39
N GLY A 76 5.83 5.33 -5.96
CA GLY A 76 5.77 6.07 -7.23
C GLY A 76 6.51 7.41 -7.16
N GLU A 77 6.29 8.17 -6.09
CA GLU A 77 6.98 9.45 -5.84
C GLU A 77 8.50 9.25 -5.71
N TYR A 78 8.92 8.25 -4.93
CA TYR A 78 10.34 7.90 -4.79
C TYR A 78 10.97 7.51 -6.14
N LEU A 79 10.20 6.89 -7.03
CA LEU A 79 10.62 6.49 -8.38
C LEU A 79 10.57 7.63 -9.40
N GLY A 80 10.12 8.82 -9.01
CA GLY A 80 10.10 10.02 -9.85
C GLY A 80 8.82 10.24 -10.64
N VAL A 81 7.72 9.54 -10.30
CA VAL A 81 6.40 9.75 -10.92
C VAL A 81 5.62 10.80 -10.15
N ASP A 82 4.97 11.72 -10.88
CA ASP A 82 3.92 12.58 -10.32
C ASP A 82 2.63 11.73 -10.13
N THR A 83 2.54 11.11 -8.96
CA THR A 83 1.47 10.18 -8.61
C THR A 83 0.10 10.85 -8.58
N ILE A 84 0.04 12.13 -8.20
CA ILE A 84 -1.20 12.89 -8.22
C ILE A 84 -1.68 13.04 -9.65
N GLN A 85 -0.82 13.46 -10.57
CA GLN A 85 -1.18 13.66 -11.98
C GLN A 85 -1.67 12.37 -12.64
N VAL A 86 -0.93 11.26 -12.50
CA VAL A 86 -1.26 10.00 -13.21
C VAL A 86 -2.51 9.32 -12.65
N THR A 87 -2.89 9.62 -11.41
CA THR A 87 -4.07 9.02 -10.76
C THR A 87 -5.34 9.88 -10.87
N GLN A 88 -5.29 11.09 -11.44
CA GLN A 88 -6.44 12.02 -11.49
C GLN A 88 -7.71 11.41 -12.11
N MET A 89 -7.55 10.55 -13.12
CA MET A 89 -8.68 9.91 -13.82
C MET A 89 -9.05 8.54 -13.24
N ALA A 90 -8.31 8.03 -12.26
CA ALA A 90 -8.52 6.70 -11.71
C ALA A 90 -9.64 6.70 -10.66
N ILE A 91 -10.72 5.96 -10.95
CA ILE A 91 -11.96 5.95 -10.15
C ILE A 91 -11.87 4.97 -8.96
N SER A 92 -10.92 4.03 -8.97
CA SER A 92 -10.75 3.03 -7.90
C SER A 92 -9.31 2.97 -7.42
N ARG A 93 -9.11 2.51 -6.18
CA ARG A 93 -7.77 2.29 -5.60
C ARG A 93 -6.90 1.37 -6.46
N PHE A 94 -7.50 0.29 -6.97
CA PHE A 94 -6.85 -0.61 -7.93
C PHE A 94 -6.40 0.14 -9.19
N ALA A 95 -7.27 0.97 -9.78
CA ALA A 95 -6.92 1.76 -10.95
C ALA A 95 -5.81 2.79 -10.66
N GLN A 96 -5.77 3.35 -9.44
CA GLN A 96 -4.71 4.27 -9.02
C GLN A 96 -3.35 3.57 -8.97
N VAL A 97 -3.27 2.41 -8.31
CA VAL A 97 -2.03 1.61 -8.25
C VAL A 97 -1.59 1.19 -9.65
N ARG A 98 -2.51 0.75 -10.51
CA ARG A 98 -2.20 0.42 -11.91
C ARG A 98 -1.67 1.62 -12.70
N ALA A 99 -2.24 2.81 -12.52
CA ALA A 99 -1.76 4.01 -13.18
C ALA A 99 -0.32 4.37 -12.75
N ILE A 100 0.00 4.25 -11.46
CA ILE A 100 1.36 4.47 -10.94
C ILE A 100 2.32 3.43 -11.50
N GLN A 101 1.96 2.14 -11.50
CA GLN A 101 2.77 1.06 -12.07
C GLN A 101 3.11 1.34 -13.54
N MET A 102 2.11 1.68 -14.35
CA MET A 102 2.31 2.00 -15.77
C MET A 102 3.22 3.22 -15.96
N ALA A 103 3.00 4.29 -15.20
CA ALA A 103 3.83 5.49 -15.31
C ALA A 103 5.30 5.23 -14.95
N VAL A 104 5.57 4.34 -13.99
CA VAL A 104 6.94 3.94 -13.62
C VAL A 104 7.59 3.09 -14.71
N GLU A 105 6.82 2.25 -15.40
CA GLU A 105 7.31 1.42 -16.52
C GLU A 105 7.70 2.26 -17.75
N GLU A 106 7.13 3.46 -17.89
CA GLU A 106 7.37 4.39 -19.00
C GLU A 106 8.57 5.34 -18.78
N LEU A 107 9.22 5.31 -17.60
CA LEU A 107 10.40 6.12 -17.25
C LEU A 107 11.73 5.48 -17.66
#